data_AF-A0A1H1T1K9-F1
#
_entry.id   AF-A0A1H1T1K9-F1
#
_cell.length_a   1.000
_cell.length_b   1.000
_cell.length_c   1.000
_cell.angle_alpha   90.00
_cell.angle_beta   90.00
_cell.angle_gamma   90.00
#
_symmetry.space_group_name_H-M   'P 1'
#
loop_
_entity.id
_entity.type
_entity.pdbx_description
1 polymer ?
#
loop_
_entity_poly.entity_id
_entity_poly.type
_entity_poly.pdbx_seq_one_letter_code
_entity_poly.pdbx_strand_id
1 'polypeptide(L)'
;MDQASSGRWTKPGFVIAATLVAVVVLLGVVVVVRSADGRDDAASAAAGRPPTATSTPDPTASAVADPSTDNGPATPARQRIDSGASVCGLPDAVRDPAEFAAPKADWKYDGVAAYPSGPDYGPGRTSPAGFRYCFQHSPRGALFSAAGSMAFNNTGREASRAWSRYMQAEGRYRDRQLDGEYVPADPSVRSETIGYRMLSYDGDHAKIDLAVRVSTPQRSMTTSVMFDLVWQRGDWRFSSDVPESVQATRLVDLSGYTSWGDA
;
A
#
# COMPACT_ATOMS: atom_id res chain seq x y z
N MET A 1 -28.55 58.14 22.39
CA MET A 1 -27.23 57.49 22.22
C MET A 1 -27.47 56.25 21.40
N ASP A 2 -27.38 56.37 20.08
CA ASP A 2 -27.56 55.24 19.16
C ASP A 2 -26.30 55.17 18.31
N GLN A 3 -25.45 54.18 18.60
CA GLN A 3 -24.33 53.81 17.75
C GLN A 3 -24.65 52.44 17.15
N ALA A 4 -24.86 52.45 15.84
CA ALA A 4 -24.91 51.27 15.01
C ALA A 4 -23.50 50.68 14.89
N SER A 5 -23.37 49.39 15.16
CA SER A 5 -22.22 48.59 14.71
C SER A 5 -22.72 47.22 14.27
N SER A 6 -23.02 47.14 12.98
CA SER A 6 -23.20 45.91 12.23
C SER A 6 -21.86 45.14 12.16
N GLY A 7 -21.72 44.13 13.03
CA GLY A 7 -20.60 43.20 13.10
C GLY A 7 -20.90 41.88 12.40
N ARG A 8 -20.53 41.85 11.12
CA ARG A 8 -20.30 40.73 10.20
C ARG A 8 -20.25 39.29 10.75
N TRP A 9 -21.15 38.47 10.19
CA TRP A 9 -20.87 37.20 9.50
C TRP A 9 -20.57 35.93 10.34
N THR A 10 -21.60 35.09 10.36
CA THR A 10 -21.62 33.63 10.52
C THR A 10 -20.53 32.87 9.73
N LYS A 11 -19.82 31.96 10.40
CA LYS A 11 -19.70 30.49 10.13
C LYS A 11 -18.48 29.90 10.88
N PRO A 12 -18.62 28.89 11.77
CA PRO A 12 -17.49 28.04 12.12
C PRO A 12 -17.17 27.13 10.93
N GLY A 13 -16.07 27.41 10.26
CA GLY A 13 -15.57 26.66 9.12
C GLY A 13 -14.86 25.37 9.53
N PHE A 14 -15.18 24.30 8.80
CA PHE A 14 -14.25 23.33 8.23
C PHE A 14 -13.28 22.58 9.17
N VAL A 15 -13.64 21.34 9.49
CA VAL A 15 -12.67 20.34 10.00
C VAL A 15 -11.76 19.90 8.83
N ILE A 16 -10.47 19.94 9.09
CA ILE A 16 -9.33 19.89 8.17
C ILE A 16 -9.01 18.44 7.79
N ALA A 17 -8.75 18.19 6.49
CA ALA A 17 -8.46 16.88 5.90
C ALA A 17 -6.97 16.53 5.98
N ALA A 18 -6.66 15.25 6.19
CA ALA A 18 -5.39 14.78 6.71
C ALA A 18 -4.95 13.45 6.10
N THR A 19 -4.48 13.39 4.85
CA THR A 19 -4.05 12.09 4.26
C THR A 19 -2.64 11.66 4.72
N LEU A 20 -1.76 12.60 5.10
CA LEU A 20 -0.46 12.32 5.74
C LEU A 20 -0.47 12.50 7.26
N VAL A 21 -1.40 13.32 7.74
CA VAL A 21 -1.60 13.61 9.16
C VAL A 21 -2.40 12.47 9.84
N ALA A 22 -3.26 11.72 9.13
CA ALA A 22 -4.02 10.61 9.72
C ALA A 22 -3.12 9.51 10.31
N VAL A 23 -2.07 9.06 9.62
CA VAL A 23 -1.18 7.99 10.12
C VAL A 23 -0.36 8.45 11.34
N VAL A 24 0.15 9.68 11.33
CA VAL A 24 0.95 10.23 12.44
C VAL A 24 0.06 10.67 13.63
N VAL A 25 -1.13 11.22 13.37
CA VAL A 25 -2.11 11.60 14.40
C VAL A 25 -2.79 10.39 15.02
N LEU A 26 -3.04 9.30 14.27
CA LEU A 26 -3.51 8.04 14.86
C LEU A 26 -2.49 7.44 15.83
N LEU A 27 -1.20 7.48 15.49
CA LEU A 27 -0.14 7.03 16.39
C LEU A 27 -0.03 7.89 17.67
N GLY A 28 -0.33 9.19 17.57
CA GLY A 28 -0.35 10.16 18.69
C GLY A 28 -1.60 10.11 19.57
N VAL A 29 -2.81 10.03 18.99
CA VAL A 29 -4.10 10.10 19.73
C VAL A 29 -4.35 8.84 20.57
N VAL A 30 -3.92 7.66 20.11
CA VAL A 30 -4.06 6.40 20.86
C VAL A 30 -3.24 6.39 22.16
N VAL A 31 -2.19 7.21 22.25
CA VAL A 31 -1.32 7.30 23.45
C VAL A 31 -2.05 7.93 24.63
N VAL A 32 -2.97 8.88 24.39
CA VAL A 32 -3.60 9.68 25.45
C VAL A 32 -4.81 8.96 26.07
N VAL A 33 -5.53 8.12 25.32
CA VAL A 33 -6.80 7.53 25.79
C VAL A 33 -6.59 6.30 26.69
N ARG A 34 -5.49 5.55 26.56
CA ARG A 34 -5.28 4.30 27.33
C ARG A 34 -4.48 4.42 28.62
N SER A 35 -3.91 5.58 28.93
CA SER A 35 -3.38 5.87 30.28
C SER A 35 -4.49 6.01 31.34
N ALA A 36 -5.77 6.07 30.93
CA ALA A 36 -6.91 6.23 31.82
C ALA A 36 -7.64 4.92 32.21
N ASP A 37 -7.57 3.85 31.41
CA ASP A 37 -8.38 2.62 31.61
C ASP A 37 -7.52 1.38 31.90
N GLY A 38 -6.60 1.49 32.86
CA GLY A 38 -6.00 0.31 33.47
C GLY A 38 -7.00 -0.39 34.39
N ARG A 39 -7.32 -1.66 34.13
CA ARG A 39 -7.19 -2.80 35.07
C ARG A 39 -7.99 -4.05 34.65
N ASP A 40 -7.29 -5.17 34.85
CA ASP A 40 -7.73 -6.50 35.29
C ASP A 40 -8.32 -7.53 34.28
N ASP A 41 -7.53 -8.61 34.16
CA ASP A 41 -7.84 -10.03 34.27
C ASP A 41 -8.78 -10.76 33.29
N ALA A 42 -8.23 -11.77 32.62
CA ALA A 42 -8.74 -13.15 32.72
C ALA A 42 -7.75 -14.18 32.15
N ALA A 43 -7.42 -15.16 33.00
CA ALA A 43 -6.86 -16.44 32.62
C ALA A 43 -7.91 -17.34 31.95
N SER A 44 -7.50 -18.21 31.02
CA SER A 44 -7.75 -19.66 31.11
C SER A 44 -7.02 -20.44 30.02
N ALA A 45 -6.62 -21.65 30.39
CA ALA A 45 -5.80 -22.61 29.65
C ALA A 45 -6.66 -23.77 29.08
N ALA A 46 -5.92 -24.72 28.46
CA ALA A 46 -6.27 -26.08 28.01
C ALA A 46 -6.63 -26.18 26.50
N ALA A 47 -5.82 -26.77 25.61
CA ALA A 47 -5.12 -28.06 25.52
C ALA A 47 -5.85 -29.03 24.55
N GLY A 48 -5.10 -29.55 23.56
CA GLY A 48 -5.53 -30.69 22.73
C GLY A 48 -4.76 -30.82 21.40
N ARG A 49 -3.81 -31.76 21.33
CA ARG A 49 -3.11 -32.26 20.12
C ARG A 49 -2.77 -33.75 20.38
N PRO A 50 -2.33 -34.55 19.39
CA PRO A 50 -2.94 -35.11 18.17
C PRO A 50 -3.04 -36.67 18.27
N PRO A 51 -3.18 -37.46 17.17
CA PRO A 51 -1.98 -37.91 16.42
C PRO A 51 -2.13 -38.15 14.89
N THR A 52 -0.93 -38.37 14.32
CA THR A 52 -0.35 -38.66 12.99
C THR A 52 -0.92 -39.85 12.18
N ALA A 53 -0.79 -39.81 10.83
CA ALA A 53 -0.29 -40.92 10.00
C ALA A 53 0.08 -40.50 8.55
N THR A 54 1.18 -41.10 8.08
CA THR A 54 1.97 -40.93 6.85
C THR A 54 1.45 -41.78 5.67
N SER A 55 1.80 -41.44 4.41
CA SER A 55 2.33 -42.37 3.36
C SER A 55 2.48 -41.71 1.96
N THR A 56 3.69 -41.75 1.41
CA THR A 56 4.07 -41.61 -0.02
C THR A 56 3.93 -42.99 -0.71
N PRO A 57 3.81 -43.10 -2.05
CA PRO A 57 5.01 -43.27 -2.89
C PRO A 57 4.96 -42.58 -4.29
N ASP A 58 6.14 -42.17 -4.76
CA ASP A 58 6.58 -42.07 -6.17
C ASP A 58 7.47 -43.32 -6.43
N PRO A 59 7.85 -43.79 -7.65
CA PRO A 59 8.25 -42.98 -8.83
C PRO A 59 7.81 -43.56 -10.20
N THR A 60 8.06 -42.84 -11.32
CA THR A 60 8.89 -43.28 -12.47
C THR A 60 8.83 -42.29 -13.65
N ALA A 61 10.01 -41.98 -14.17
CA ALA A 61 10.33 -41.05 -15.26
C ALA A 61 9.98 -41.56 -16.69
N SER A 62 9.88 -40.63 -17.65
CA SER A 62 10.66 -40.67 -18.91
C SER A 62 10.54 -39.37 -19.70
N ALA A 63 11.67 -38.98 -20.28
CA ALA A 63 11.90 -37.79 -21.10
C ALA A 63 11.58 -38.05 -22.59
N VAL A 64 11.46 -36.98 -23.38
CA VAL A 64 12.31 -36.65 -24.56
C VAL A 64 11.59 -35.58 -25.40
N ALA A 65 12.38 -34.63 -25.90
CA ALA A 65 12.00 -33.46 -26.67
C ALA A 65 12.00 -33.70 -28.20
N ASP A 66 11.54 -32.63 -28.88
CA ASP A 66 12.03 -32.09 -30.18
C ASP A 66 11.12 -32.31 -31.42
N PRO A 67 11.36 -31.60 -32.54
CA PRO A 67 10.81 -30.28 -32.90
C PRO A 67 9.88 -30.36 -34.12
N SER A 68 9.08 -29.31 -34.39
CA SER A 68 8.59 -29.00 -35.74
C SER A 68 8.14 -27.55 -35.88
N THR A 69 8.80 -26.86 -36.80
CA THR A 69 8.32 -25.68 -37.53
C THR A 69 7.09 -26.03 -38.34
N ASP A 70 6.01 -25.25 -38.22
CA ASP A 70 5.02 -25.15 -39.30
C ASP A 70 4.37 -23.76 -39.35
N ASN A 71 4.31 -23.23 -40.57
CA ASN A 71 3.73 -21.95 -40.94
C ASN A 71 2.20 -22.10 -41.00
N GLY A 72 1.49 -21.58 -40.00
CA GLY A 72 0.03 -21.43 -40.00
C GLY A 72 -0.37 -19.95 -39.89
N PRO A 73 -1.53 -19.55 -40.45
CA PRO A 73 -1.82 -18.16 -40.79
C PRO A 73 -1.92 -17.27 -39.54
N ALA A 74 -1.48 -16.02 -39.71
CA ALA A 74 -1.46 -15.00 -38.67
C ALA A 74 -2.81 -14.87 -37.96
N THR A 75 -2.87 -15.42 -36.75
CA THR A 75 -3.80 -14.97 -35.70
C THR A 75 -3.68 -13.45 -35.64
N PRO A 76 -4.77 -12.68 -35.67
CA PRO A 76 -4.67 -11.22 -35.60
C PRO A 76 -3.91 -10.87 -34.32
N ALA A 77 -2.76 -10.21 -34.51
CA ALA A 77 -1.97 -9.67 -33.43
C ALA A 77 -2.93 -8.95 -32.48
N ARG A 78 -3.02 -9.46 -31.24
CA ARG A 78 -3.72 -8.75 -30.16
C ARG A 78 -3.10 -7.36 -30.14
N GLN A 79 -3.86 -6.38 -30.60
CA GLN A 79 -3.39 -5.01 -30.70
C GLN A 79 -2.93 -4.60 -29.31
N ARG A 80 -1.62 -4.43 -29.16
CA ARG A 80 -1.00 -3.84 -27.99
C ARG A 80 -1.46 -2.40 -28.01
N ILE A 81 -2.51 -2.08 -27.25
CA ILE A 81 -2.88 -0.69 -27.05
C ILE A 81 -1.82 -0.14 -26.10
N ASP A 82 -0.94 0.71 -26.60
CA ASP A 82 0.17 1.34 -25.88
C ASP A 82 -0.31 2.33 -24.78
N SER A 83 -1.51 2.16 -24.22
CA SER A 83 -2.07 2.98 -23.16
C SER A 83 -2.00 2.35 -21.76
N GLY A 84 -1.44 1.14 -21.62
CA GLY A 84 -1.41 0.38 -20.37
C GLY A 84 -0.01 0.08 -19.79
N ALA A 85 1.07 0.47 -20.46
CA ALA A 85 2.42 0.26 -19.94
C ALA A 85 2.78 1.29 -18.85
N SER A 86 3.61 0.90 -17.90
CA SER A 86 4.12 1.82 -16.87
C SER A 86 4.95 2.94 -17.49
N VAL A 87 5.15 4.02 -16.73
CA VAL A 87 5.89 5.23 -17.15
C VAL A 87 7.34 4.95 -17.56
N CYS A 88 7.90 3.82 -17.14
CA CYS A 88 9.22 3.36 -17.58
C CYS A 88 9.19 2.12 -18.51
N GLY A 89 8.02 1.74 -19.01
CA GLY A 89 7.85 0.71 -20.04
C GLY A 89 7.64 -0.71 -19.51
N LEU A 90 7.33 -0.92 -18.23
CA LEU A 90 6.89 -2.25 -17.78
C LEU A 90 5.58 -2.61 -18.50
N PRO A 91 5.47 -3.83 -19.06
CA PRO A 91 4.32 -4.23 -19.86
C PRO A 91 3.06 -4.36 -18.99
N ASP A 92 1.93 -4.01 -19.58
CA ASP A 92 0.60 -4.26 -18.98
C ASP A 92 0.42 -5.77 -18.74
N ALA A 93 -0.23 -6.15 -17.63
CA ALA A 93 -0.43 -7.57 -17.29
C ALA A 93 -1.81 -8.07 -17.73
N VAL A 94 -1.95 -9.40 -17.87
CA VAL A 94 -3.23 -10.02 -18.19
C VAL A 94 -4.12 -9.99 -16.94
N ARG A 95 -5.34 -9.49 -17.07
CA ARG A 95 -6.30 -9.33 -15.97
C ARG A 95 -6.90 -10.67 -15.52
N ASP A 96 -6.12 -11.50 -14.82
CA ASP A 96 -6.58 -12.75 -14.20
C ASP A 96 -6.75 -12.56 -12.68
N PRO A 97 -7.90 -12.90 -12.07
CA PRO A 97 -8.07 -12.93 -10.62
C PRO A 97 -7.02 -13.76 -9.86
N ALA A 98 -6.37 -14.74 -10.49
CA ALA A 98 -5.21 -15.44 -9.92
C ALA A 98 -4.01 -14.51 -9.65
N GLU A 99 -3.98 -13.32 -10.26
CA GLU A 99 -2.98 -12.27 -10.01
C GLU A 99 -3.22 -11.46 -8.73
N PHE A 100 -4.33 -11.68 -8.02
CA PHE A 100 -4.56 -11.04 -6.72
C PHE A 100 -3.66 -11.58 -5.62
N ALA A 101 -3.10 -12.78 -5.80
CA ALA A 101 -2.07 -13.30 -4.93
C ALA A 101 -0.75 -12.55 -5.14
N ALA A 102 -0.23 -12.00 -4.05
CA ALA A 102 1.08 -11.39 -3.98
C ALA A 102 2.15 -12.39 -4.46
N PRO A 103 3.03 -11.97 -5.38
CA PRO A 103 4.16 -12.78 -5.78
C PRO A 103 5.18 -12.84 -4.65
N LYS A 104 6.12 -13.78 -4.75
CA LYS A 104 7.37 -13.66 -4.02
C LYS A 104 8.03 -12.35 -4.44
N ALA A 105 8.42 -11.53 -3.47
CA ALA A 105 9.09 -10.25 -3.70
C ALA A 105 10.54 -10.31 -3.20
N ASP A 106 11.43 -9.60 -3.88
CA ASP A 106 12.75 -9.29 -3.35
C ASP A 106 12.64 -8.04 -2.48
N TRP A 107 12.78 -8.20 -1.18
CA TRP A 107 12.71 -7.08 -0.24
C TRP A 107 14.01 -6.29 -0.23
N LYS A 108 13.88 -4.98 -0.37
CA LYS A 108 14.98 -4.01 -0.32
C LYS A 108 14.67 -2.96 0.74
N TYR A 109 15.67 -2.15 1.10
CA TYR A 109 15.56 -1.21 2.21
C TYR A 109 15.79 0.24 1.79
N ASP A 110 14.99 1.14 2.34
CA ASP A 110 15.24 2.58 2.39
C ASP A 110 15.47 2.99 3.84
N GLY A 111 16.74 3.15 4.21
CA GLY A 111 17.12 3.19 5.62
C GLY A 111 16.71 1.91 6.33
N VAL A 112 15.64 1.99 7.11
CA VAL A 112 15.12 0.89 7.95
C VAL A 112 13.75 0.40 7.51
N ALA A 113 13.17 1.00 6.46
CA ALA A 113 11.88 0.60 5.94
C ALA A 113 12.07 -0.35 4.75
N ALA A 114 11.49 -1.55 4.85
CA ALA A 114 11.52 -2.54 3.79
C ALA A 114 10.45 -2.25 2.73
N TYR A 115 10.77 -2.48 1.46
CA TYR A 115 9.84 -2.43 0.34
C TYR A 115 10.03 -3.63 -0.60
N PRO A 116 8.95 -4.12 -1.22
CA PRO A 116 9.04 -5.19 -2.19
C PRO A 116 9.59 -4.64 -3.51
N SER A 117 10.38 -5.46 -4.20
CA SER A 117 10.87 -5.18 -5.55
C SER A 117 10.87 -6.44 -6.41
N GLY A 118 10.69 -6.26 -7.71
CA GLY A 118 10.71 -7.34 -8.68
C GLY A 118 10.74 -6.80 -10.12
N PRO A 119 11.34 -7.54 -11.07
CA PRO A 119 11.52 -7.06 -12.43
C PRO A 119 10.19 -6.84 -13.17
N ASP A 120 9.15 -7.61 -12.84
CA ASP A 120 7.86 -7.56 -13.53
C ASP A 120 6.91 -6.53 -12.93
N TYR A 121 6.97 -6.32 -11.60
CA TYR A 121 5.97 -5.55 -10.84
C TYR A 121 6.46 -4.16 -10.43
N GLY A 122 7.77 -3.96 -10.41
CA GLY A 122 8.43 -2.74 -10.00
C GLY A 122 8.94 -2.78 -8.54
N PRO A 123 9.33 -1.62 -8.00
CA PRO A 123 9.50 -0.38 -8.74
C PRO A 123 10.60 -0.51 -9.79
N GLY A 124 10.35 -0.01 -11.00
CA GLY A 124 11.36 0.03 -12.05
C GLY A 124 12.39 1.14 -11.86
N ARG A 125 12.05 2.19 -11.10
CA ARG A 125 12.91 3.36 -10.89
C ARG A 125 12.72 4.00 -9.50
N THR A 126 13.71 4.79 -9.11
CA THR A 126 13.68 5.66 -7.93
C THR A 126 13.92 7.11 -8.38
N SER A 127 13.14 8.04 -7.86
CA SER A 127 13.25 9.46 -8.20
C SER A 127 14.43 10.12 -7.47
N PRO A 128 14.90 11.30 -7.92
CA PRO A 128 15.90 12.07 -7.17
C PRO A 128 15.45 12.45 -5.75
N ALA A 129 14.14 12.50 -5.49
CA ALA A 129 13.55 12.74 -4.19
C ALA A 129 13.44 11.47 -3.31
N GLY A 130 13.94 10.33 -3.77
CA GLY A 130 14.02 9.08 -3.02
C GLY A 130 12.79 8.17 -3.09
N PHE A 131 11.70 8.62 -3.71
CA PHE A 131 10.50 7.77 -3.85
C PHE A 131 10.57 6.84 -5.06
N ARG A 132 9.93 5.69 -4.91
CA ARG A 132 9.88 4.61 -5.91
C ARG A 132 8.70 4.78 -6.83
N TYR A 133 8.89 4.45 -8.09
CA TYR A 133 7.88 4.62 -9.12
C TYR A 133 8.10 3.63 -10.27
N CYS A 134 7.21 3.70 -11.26
CA CYS A 134 7.12 2.75 -12.35
C CYS A 134 6.77 1.35 -11.84
N PHE A 135 5.54 1.23 -11.35
CA PHE A 135 4.93 -0.04 -11.02
C PHE A 135 4.10 -0.53 -12.20
N GLN A 136 4.04 -1.85 -12.38
CA GLN A 136 3.27 -2.46 -13.46
C GLN A 136 1.77 -2.11 -13.35
N HIS A 137 1.09 -1.90 -14.47
CA HIS A 137 -0.37 -1.79 -14.50
C HIS A 137 -1.02 -3.17 -14.27
N SER A 138 -1.02 -3.60 -13.02
CA SER A 138 -1.51 -4.92 -12.62
C SER A 138 -1.92 -4.89 -11.15
N PRO A 139 -2.69 -5.88 -10.68
CA PRO A 139 -3.02 -5.98 -9.26
C PRO A 139 -1.76 -6.11 -8.39
N ARG A 140 -0.75 -6.85 -8.86
CA ARG A 140 0.53 -7.01 -8.17
C ARG A 140 1.35 -5.72 -8.17
N GLY A 141 1.38 -4.99 -9.28
CA GLY A 141 2.03 -3.68 -9.34
C GLY A 141 1.36 -2.66 -8.41
N ALA A 142 0.04 -2.70 -8.28
CA ALA A 142 -0.69 -1.88 -7.31
C ALA A 142 -0.29 -2.23 -5.86
N LEU A 143 -0.18 -3.53 -5.54
CA LEU A 143 0.29 -3.99 -4.23
C LEU A 143 1.73 -3.55 -3.93
N PHE A 144 2.61 -3.65 -4.91
CA PHE A 144 3.99 -3.18 -4.80
C PHE A 144 4.06 -1.66 -4.62
N SER A 145 3.19 -0.89 -5.27
CA SER A 145 3.08 0.56 -5.09
C SER A 145 2.61 0.93 -3.67
N ALA A 146 1.56 0.27 -3.17
CA ALA A 146 1.07 0.48 -1.81
C ALA A 146 2.15 0.17 -0.76
N ALA A 147 2.79 -0.99 -0.84
CA ALA A 147 3.84 -1.38 0.10
C ALA A 147 5.11 -0.53 -0.05
N GLY A 148 5.49 -0.17 -1.27
CA GLY A 148 6.61 0.74 -1.54
C GLY A 148 6.36 2.16 -0.99
N SER A 149 5.10 2.60 -0.94
CA SER A 149 4.71 3.89 -0.36
C SER A 149 4.92 3.92 1.15
N MET A 150 4.79 2.78 1.84
CA MET A 150 5.10 2.67 3.27
C MET A 150 6.59 2.87 3.57
N ALA A 151 7.46 2.60 2.59
CA ALA A 151 8.90 2.76 2.73
C ALA A 151 9.42 4.15 2.31
N PHE A 152 8.55 5.09 1.96
CA PHE A 152 8.99 6.45 1.66
C PHE A 152 9.56 7.13 2.90
N ASN A 153 10.87 7.37 2.89
CA ASN A 153 11.56 8.01 3.99
C ASN A 153 11.35 9.53 3.93
N ASN A 154 10.50 10.03 4.83
CA ASN A 154 10.07 11.42 4.84
C ASN A 154 11.11 12.37 5.46
N THR A 155 12.29 12.47 4.83
CA THR A 155 13.51 13.10 5.40
C THR A 155 13.60 14.61 5.19
N GLY A 156 12.70 15.22 4.41
CA GLY A 156 12.72 16.66 4.18
C GLY A 156 11.53 17.19 3.40
N ARG A 157 11.10 18.41 3.74
CA ARG A 157 9.89 19.07 3.19
C ARG A 157 9.82 19.06 1.66
N GLU A 158 10.93 19.28 0.98
CA GLU A 158 10.97 19.31 -0.48
C GLU A 158 10.73 17.93 -1.09
N ALA A 159 11.39 16.89 -0.55
CA ALA A 159 11.18 15.51 -0.96
C ALA A 159 9.74 15.06 -0.69
N SER A 160 9.16 15.42 0.46
CA SER A 160 7.75 15.13 0.79
C SER A 160 6.78 15.79 -0.18
N ARG A 161 7.05 17.05 -0.56
CA ARG A 161 6.23 17.78 -1.53
C ARG A 161 6.34 17.17 -2.92
N ALA A 162 7.55 16.77 -3.33
CA ALA A 162 7.76 16.08 -4.60
C ALA A 162 7.02 14.74 -4.63
N TRP A 163 7.13 13.94 -3.57
CA TRP A 163 6.41 12.69 -3.42
C TRP A 163 4.90 12.86 -3.42
N SER A 164 4.36 13.79 -2.62
CA SER A 164 2.92 14.04 -2.54
C SER A 164 2.35 14.46 -3.90
N ARG A 165 3.02 15.36 -4.63
CA ARG A 165 2.59 15.77 -5.98
C ARG A 165 2.62 14.63 -6.99
N TYR A 166 3.60 13.72 -6.86
CA TYR A 166 3.71 12.56 -7.73
C TYR A 166 2.64 11.51 -7.42
N MET A 167 2.49 11.15 -6.14
CA MET A 167 1.61 10.07 -5.71
C MET A 167 0.14 10.42 -5.76
N GLN A 168 -0.24 11.67 -5.53
CA GLN A 168 -1.64 12.05 -5.68
C GLN A 168 -2.02 12.03 -7.16
N ALA A 169 -3.20 11.52 -7.48
CA ALA A 169 -3.79 11.60 -8.81
C ALA A 169 -4.37 13.00 -9.08
N GLU A 170 -4.65 13.31 -10.34
CA GLU A 170 -5.62 14.37 -10.66
C GLU A 170 -7.01 13.96 -10.19
N GLY A 171 -7.75 14.87 -9.55
CA GLY A 171 -9.07 14.58 -9.00
C GLY A 171 -9.63 15.70 -8.11
N ARG A 172 -10.90 15.57 -7.72
CA ARG A 172 -11.68 16.60 -7.02
C ARG A 172 -11.04 17.13 -5.72
N TYR A 173 -10.31 16.28 -5.00
CA TYR A 173 -9.74 16.57 -3.69
C TYR A 173 -8.23 16.79 -3.73
N ARG A 174 -7.60 16.76 -4.91
CA ARG A 174 -6.14 16.84 -5.07
C ARG A 174 -5.52 18.04 -4.34
N ASP A 175 -6.01 19.25 -4.61
CA ASP A 175 -5.44 20.47 -4.02
C ASP A 175 -5.51 20.40 -2.49
N ARG A 176 -6.66 19.99 -1.94
CA ARG A 176 -6.81 19.80 -0.50
C ARG A 176 -5.84 18.76 0.07
N GLN A 177 -5.62 17.65 -0.64
CA GLN A 177 -4.69 16.60 -0.22
C GLN A 177 -3.23 17.06 -0.27
N LEU A 178 -2.89 17.99 -1.19
CA LEU A 178 -1.56 18.58 -1.33
C LEU A 178 -1.29 19.74 -0.37
N ASP A 179 -2.33 20.37 0.16
CA ASP A 179 -2.26 21.47 1.13
C ASP A 179 -1.89 21.02 2.56
N GLY A 180 -1.64 19.73 2.77
CA GLY A 180 -1.23 19.18 4.07
C GLY A 180 0.09 19.77 4.59
N GLU A 181 0.18 19.92 5.92
CA GLU A 181 1.43 20.31 6.58
C GLU A 181 2.48 19.18 6.50
N TYR A 182 3.74 19.58 6.35
CA TYR A 182 4.85 18.64 6.43
C TYR A 182 5.08 18.21 7.88
N VAL A 183 5.02 16.91 8.11
CA VAL A 183 5.37 16.28 9.39
C VAL A 183 6.59 15.38 9.17
N PRO A 184 7.75 15.67 9.79
CA PRO A 184 8.94 14.82 9.66
C PRO A 184 8.68 13.38 10.15
N ALA A 185 9.34 12.40 9.55
CA ALA A 185 9.34 11.04 10.08
C ALA A 185 10.02 10.99 11.46
N ASP A 186 9.43 10.23 12.39
CA ASP A 186 10.07 9.90 13.67
C ASP A 186 11.09 8.78 13.45
N PRO A 187 12.40 9.01 13.67
CA PRO A 187 13.45 8.03 13.40
C PRO A 187 13.40 6.81 14.34
N SER A 188 12.65 6.87 15.43
CA SER A 188 12.44 5.75 16.36
C SER A 188 11.36 4.78 15.89
N VAL A 189 10.50 5.21 14.96
CA VAL A 189 9.44 4.38 14.41
C VAL A 189 10.02 3.44 13.37
N ARG A 190 9.57 2.18 13.44
CA ARG A 190 9.85 1.14 12.45
C ARG A 190 8.52 0.63 11.92
N SER A 191 8.44 0.43 10.61
CA SER A 191 7.27 -0.11 9.94
C SER A 191 7.67 -1.30 9.08
N GLU A 192 6.92 -2.37 9.20
CA GLU A 192 7.15 -3.63 8.49
C GLU A 192 5.81 -4.10 7.94
N THR A 193 5.75 -4.36 6.63
CA THR A 193 4.55 -4.99 6.03
C THR A 193 4.60 -6.48 6.38
N ILE A 194 3.54 -6.99 7.02
CA ILE A 194 3.45 -8.38 7.48
C ILE A 194 2.29 -9.15 6.85
N GLY A 195 1.44 -8.47 6.09
CA GLY A 195 0.39 -9.09 5.31
C GLY A 195 -0.38 -8.10 4.45
N TYR A 196 -1.26 -8.62 3.60
CA TYR A 196 -2.09 -7.82 2.73
C TYR A 196 -3.47 -8.46 2.50
N ARG A 197 -4.40 -7.62 2.06
CA ARG A 197 -5.65 -8.01 1.40
C ARG A 197 -5.81 -7.18 0.15
N MET A 198 -6.11 -7.84 -0.95
CA MET A 198 -6.61 -7.16 -2.14
C MET A 198 -8.13 -7.09 -2.04
N LEU A 199 -8.66 -5.89 -1.83
CA LEU A 199 -10.08 -5.68 -1.59
C LEU A 199 -10.87 -5.54 -2.91
N SER A 200 -10.31 -4.84 -3.89
CA SER A 200 -10.88 -4.74 -5.23
C SER A 200 -9.83 -4.38 -6.26
N TYR A 201 -10.07 -4.77 -7.51
CA TYR A 201 -9.31 -4.35 -8.68
C TYR A 201 -10.21 -4.41 -9.91
N ASP A 202 -10.27 -3.34 -10.71
CA ASP A 202 -11.09 -3.28 -11.93
C ASP A 202 -10.28 -3.07 -13.23
N GLY A 203 -8.96 -3.01 -13.10
CA GLY A 203 -8.05 -2.64 -14.18
C GLY A 203 -7.35 -1.33 -13.87
N ASP A 204 -8.12 -0.27 -13.64
CA ASP A 204 -7.58 1.08 -13.49
C ASP A 204 -7.69 1.59 -12.04
N HIS A 205 -8.42 0.88 -11.17
CA HIS A 205 -8.52 1.16 -9.73
C HIS A 205 -8.16 -0.08 -8.92
N ALA A 206 -7.52 0.14 -7.77
CA ALA A 206 -7.21 -0.90 -6.81
C ALA A 206 -7.51 -0.42 -5.38
N LYS A 207 -8.05 -1.30 -4.54
CA LYS A 207 -8.15 -1.09 -3.10
C LYS A 207 -7.32 -2.14 -2.38
N ILE A 208 -6.33 -1.70 -1.62
CA ILE A 208 -5.33 -2.55 -1.00
C ILE A 208 -5.26 -2.24 0.48
N ASP A 209 -5.32 -3.28 1.31
CA ASP A 209 -5.18 -3.16 2.74
C ASP A 209 -3.93 -3.88 3.20
N LEU A 210 -2.97 -3.12 3.72
CA LEU A 210 -1.73 -3.66 4.26
C LEU A 210 -1.86 -3.85 5.77
N ALA A 211 -1.51 -5.04 6.26
CA ALA A 211 -1.20 -5.21 7.67
C ALA A 211 0.26 -4.79 7.89
N VAL A 212 0.45 -3.75 8.69
CA VAL A 212 1.75 -3.16 8.99
C VAL A 212 2.02 -3.28 10.48
N ARG A 213 3.13 -3.92 10.85
CA ARG A 213 3.68 -3.84 12.20
C ARG A 213 4.39 -2.51 12.35
N VAL A 214 3.96 -1.71 13.31
CA VAL A 214 4.60 -0.45 13.69
C VAL A 214 5.17 -0.60 15.09
N SER A 215 6.47 -0.39 15.23
CA SER A 215 7.17 -0.49 16.50
C SER A 215 7.97 0.77 16.83
N THR A 216 8.08 1.05 18.13
CA THR A 216 9.01 1.99 18.74
C THR A 216 9.83 1.21 19.77
N PRO A 217 10.86 1.81 20.40
CA PRO A 217 11.62 1.12 21.45
C PRO A 217 10.78 0.64 22.64
N GLN A 218 9.57 1.18 22.84
CA GLN A 218 8.71 0.88 23.99
C GLN A 218 7.51 0.00 23.65
N ARG A 219 7.06 -0.03 22.40
CA ARG A 219 5.81 -0.71 22.03
C ARG A 219 5.79 -1.18 20.58
N SER A 220 5.00 -2.20 20.32
CA SER A 220 4.67 -2.68 18.97
C SER A 220 3.16 -2.80 18.82
N MET A 221 2.65 -2.47 17.64
CA MET A 221 1.24 -2.65 17.29
C MET A 221 1.09 -3.01 15.81
N THR A 222 -0.02 -3.67 15.48
CA THR A 222 -0.38 -3.94 14.10
C THR A 222 -1.45 -2.95 13.65
N THR A 223 -1.29 -2.41 12.45
CA THR A 223 -2.16 -1.39 11.85
C THR A 223 -2.57 -1.86 10.45
N SER A 224 -3.84 -1.74 10.12
CA SER A 224 -4.35 -1.80 8.74
C SER A 224 -4.10 -0.45 8.10
N VAL A 225 -3.50 -0.43 6.92
CA VAL A 225 -3.32 0.76 6.09
C VAL A 225 -3.97 0.49 4.75
N MET A 226 -5.13 1.11 4.53
CA MET A 226 -5.96 0.95 3.36
C MET A 226 -5.67 2.04 2.33
N PHE A 227 -5.34 1.63 1.11
CA PHE A 227 -5.01 2.49 -0.02
C PHE A 227 -6.08 2.39 -1.09
N ASP A 228 -6.60 3.55 -1.52
CA ASP A 228 -7.40 3.73 -2.72
C ASP A 228 -6.50 4.22 -3.85
N LEU A 229 -6.21 3.34 -4.80
CA LEU A 229 -5.29 3.59 -5.91
C LEU A 229 -6.04 3.73 -7.23
N VAL A 230 -5.49 4.58 -8.11
CA VAL A 230 -5.91 4.75 -9.49
C VAL A 230 -4.68 4.73 -10.41
N TRP A 231 -4.81 4.10 -11.57
CA TRP A 231 -3.83 4.13 -12.63
C TRP A 231 -3.92 5.46 -13.36
N GLN A 232 -2.86 6.27 -13.29
CA GLN A 232 -2.85 7.55 -13.96
C GLN A 232 -1.43 7.96 -14.34
N ARG A 233 -1.28 8.43 -15.58
CA ARG A 233 0.02 8.85 -16.16
C ARG A 233 1.08 7.73 -16.12
N GLY A 234 0.65 6.49 -16.33
CA GLY A 234 1.54 5.33 -16.39
C GLY A 234 2.04 4.84 -15.02
N ASP A 235 1.35 5.14 -13.93
CA ASP A 235 1.72 4.62 -12.61
C ASP A 235 0.52 4.53 -11.67
N TRP A 236 0.68 3.79 -10.58
CA TRP A 236 -0.32 3.72 -9.51
C TRP A 236 -0.20 4.93 -8.58
N ARG A 237 -1.31 5.65 -8.41
CA ARG A 237 -1.42 6.89 -7.62
C ARG A 237 -2.54 6.78 -6.60
N PHE A 238 -2.43 7.52 -5.50
CA PHE A 238 -3.52 7.69 -4.54
C PHE A 238 -4.67 8.44 -5.20
N SER A 239 -5.89 7.93 -5.05
CA SER A 239 -7.08 8.56 -5.59
C SER A 239 -7.27 9.95 -4.98
N SER A 240 -7.62 10.90 -5.84
CA SER A 240 -8.03 12.24 -5.43
C SER A 240 -9.53 12.45 -5.66
N ASP A 241 -10.31 11.39 -5.89
CA ASP A 241 -11.77 11.44 -6.01
C ASP A 241 -12.48 11.18 -4.66
N VAL A 242 -11.73 10.71 -3.68
CA VAL A 242 -12.12 10.60 -2.27
C VAL A 242 -11.27 11.56 -1.42
N PRO A 243 -11.79 12.10 -0.31
CA PRO A 243 -11.03 13.01 0.55
C PRO A 243 -9.84 12.30 1.23
N GLU A 244 -9.99 11.03 1.57
CA GLU A 244 -8.99 10.22 2.27
C GLU A 244 -8.72 8.91 1.52
N SER A 245 -7.73 8.94 0.62
CA SER A 245 -7.30 7.78 -0.16
C SER A 245 -6.32 6.86 0.57
N VAL A 246 -5.86 7.27 1.75
CA VAL A 246 -5.10 6.42 2.67
C VAL A 246 -5.74 6.53 4.05
N GLN A 247 -6.16 5.40 4.60
CA GLN A 247 -6.80 5.31 5.90
C GLN A 247 -6.04 4.29 6.75
N ALA A 248 -5.83 4.60 8.03
CA ALA A 248 -5.16 3.68 8.95
C ALA A 248 -6.06 3.34 10.13
N THR A 249 -6.02 2.10 10.59
CA THR A 249 -6.72 1.68 11.80
C THR A 249 -5.97 0.58 12.52
N ARG A 250 -6.04 0.53 13.84
CA ARG A 250 -5.38 -0.53 14.61
C ARG A 250 -6.07 -1.87 14.37
N LEU A 251 -5.28 -2.89 14.08
CA LEU A 251 -5.74 -4.27 13.98
C LEU A 251 -5.68 -4.96 15.34
N VAL A 252 -6.69 -5.80 15.60
CA VAL A 252 -6.71 -6.71 16.77
C VAL A 252 -5.93 -7.98 16.46
N ASP A 253 -6.10 -8.52 15.27
CA ASP A 253 -5.41 -9.70 14.75
C ASP A 253 -5.28 -9.63 13.21
N LEU A 254 -4.68 -10.67 12.60
CA LEU A 254 -4.44 -10.77 11.16
C LEU A 254 -5.48 -11.62 10.42
N SER A 255 -6.66 -11.84 11.00
CA SER A 255 -7.70 -12.66 10.37
C SER A 255 -8.09 -12.09 9.01
N GLY A 256 -8.05 -12.95 7.99
CA GLY A 256 -8.36 -12.58 6.62
C GLY A 256 -7.21 -11.89 5.86
N TYR A 257 -6.04 -11.66 6.48
CA TYR A 257 -4.84 -11.22 5.77
C TYR A 257 -4.05 -12.41 5.24
N THR A 258 -3.53 -12.26 4.02
CA THR A 258 -2.51 -13.17 3.51
C THR A 258 -1.15 -12.71 4.03
N SER A 259 -0.38 -13.63 4.62
CA SER A 259 0.98 -13.34 5.09
C SER A 259 1.86 -12.94 3.90
N TRP A 260 2.54 -11.80 4.03
CA TRP A 260 3.45 -11.27 3.02
C TRP A 260 4.28 -10.14 3.63
N GLY A 261 5.60 -10.28 3.55
CA GLY A 261 6.54 -9.41 4.24
C GLY A 261 7.96 -9.88 4.00
N ASP A 262 8.93 -9.09 4.46
CA ASP A 262 10.30 -9.56 4.61
C ASP A 262 10.32 -10.51 5.80
N ALA A 263 10.64 -11.78 5.55
CA ALA A 263 10.35 -12.90 6.46
C ALA A 263 11.21 -12.90 7.74
#